data_AF-A0A1Q3CLB7-F1
#
_entry.id   AF-A0A1Q3CLB7-F1
#
_cell.length_a   1.000
_cell.length_b   1.000
_cell.length_c   1.000
_cell.angle_alpha   90.00
_cell.angle_beta   90.00
_cell.angle_gamma   90.00
#
_symmetry.space_group_name_H-M   'P 1'
#
loop_
_entity.id
_entity.type
_entity.pdbx_description
1 polymer ?
#
loop_
_entity_poly.entity_id
_entity_poly.type
_entity_poly.pdbx_seq_one_letter_code
_entity_poly.pdbx_strand_id
1 'polypeptide(L)'
;LRPIAKEHLVYGVGNGDRFSLWLNPWMHGESIHALYGYRVIYDAGLGRLALVKEVLREGKWCWPPNSRDLIEIQQRVQDIPISLSPDSIFWETLGNSFSTKMAWQGIRSRSSEVIWHNLVWHPSRIPKHSFCL
;
A
#
# COMPACT_ATOMS: atom_id res chain seq x y z
N LEU A 1 8.16 -12.39 4.96
CA LEU A 1 8.18 -10.93 5.23
C LEU A 1 7.53 -10.11 4.12
N ARG A 2 7.98 -10.20 2.85
CA ARG A 2 7.41 -9.39 1.75
C ARG A 2 5.87 -9.38 1.63
N PRO A 3 5.14 -10.52 1.67
CA PRO A 3 3.67 -10.49 1.60
C PRO A 3 3.03 -9.78 2.80
N ILE A 4 3.51 -10.06 4.02
CA ILE A 4 3.04 -9.42 5.25
C ILE A 4 3.30 -7.91 5.20
N ALA A 5 4.51 -7.50 4.82
CA ALA A 5 4.85 -6.08 4.74
C ALA A 5 4.00 -5.31 3.72
N LYS A 6 3.53 -5.96 2.65
CA LYS A 6 2.64 -5.35 1.66
C LYS A 6 1.31 -4.92 2.29
N GLU A 7 0.79 -5.69 3.25
CA GLU A 7 -0.48 -5.40 3.94
C GLU A 7 -0.41 -4.13 4.79
N HIS A 8 0.79 -3.68 5.15
CA HIS A 8 1.01 -2.43 5.87
C HIS A 8 1.31 -1.24 4.96
N LEU A 9 1.43 -1.42 3.64
CA LEU A 9 1.68 -0.31 2.72
C LEU A 9 0.38 0.40 2.36
N VAL A 10 0.35 1.71 2.53
CA VAL A 10 -0.77 2.55 2.13
C VAL A 10 -0.33 3.47 1.00
N TYR A 11 -1.05 3.42 -0.11
CA TYR A 11 -0.75 4.20 -1.31
C TYR A 11 -1.62 5.46 -1.30
N GLY A 12 -1.00 6.63 -1.11
CA GLY A 12 -1.66 7.92 -1.19
C GLY A 12 -1.59 8.49 -2.60
N VAL A 13 -2.75 8.65 -3.23
CA VAL A 13 -2.86 9.26 -4.56
C VAL A 13 -2.68 10.77 -4.45
N GLY A 14 -1.66 11.27 -5.16
CA GLY A 14 -1.38 12.67 -5.31
C GLY A 14 -1.81 13.15 -6.70
N ASN A 15 -0.90 13.84 -7.37
CA ASN A 15 -1.06 14.26 -8.76
C ASN A 15 -1.07 13.09 -9.78
N GLY A 16 -0.86 11.84 -9.33
CA GLY A 16 -0.96 10.63 -10.14
C GLY A 16 0.21 10.39 -11.09
N ASP A 17 1.35 11.06 -10.90
CA ASP A 17 2.48 11.03 -11.83
C ASP A 17 3.52 9.92 -11.58
N ARG A 18 3.39 9.13 -10.52
CA ARG A 18 4.32 8.01 -10.20
C ARG A 18 3.65 6.66 -10.24
N PHE A 19 2.40 6.57 -9.80
CA PHE A 19 1.72 5.28 -9.71
C PHE A 19 1.18 4.85 -11.08
N SER A 20 1.50 3.61 -11.45
CA SER A 20 0.83 2.91 -12.53
C SER A 20 -0.65 2.78 -12.22
N LEU A 21 -1.48 3.18 -13.18
CA LEU A 21 -2.92 3.05 -13.14
C LEU A 21 -3.33 1.60 -12.89
N TRP A 22 -2.63 0.65 -13.50
CA TRP A 22 -3.04 -0.76 -13.55
C TRP A 22 -2.37 -1.65 -12.50
N LEU A 23 -1.10 -1.39 -12.20
CA LEU A 23 -0.24 -2.36 -11.50
C LEU A 23 0.04 -2.00 -10.04
N ASN A 24 -0.01 -0.72 -9.68
CA ASN A 24 0.18 -0.32 -8.29
C ASN A 24 -1.11 -0.54 -7.48
N PRO A 25 -1.01 -0.97 -6.21
CA PRO A 25 -2.16 -1.29 -5.39
C PRO A 25 -2.77 -0.05 -4.71
N TRP A 26 -3.01 1.00 -5.49
CA TRP A 26 -3.55 2.28 -4.98
C TRP A 26 -5.07 2.24 -4.78
N MET A 27 -5.78 1.31 -5.41
CA MET A 27 -7.22 1.15 -5.26
C MET A 27 -7.51 0.24 -4.07
N HIS A 28 -7.64 0.83 -2.88
CA HIS A 28 -7.95 0.12 -1.63
C HIS A 28 -6.97 -1.02 -1.30
N GLY A 29 -5.69 -0.87 -1.63
CA GLY A 29 -4.66 -1.88 -1.39
C GLY A 29 -4.55 -2.95 -2.47
N GLU A 30 -5.34 -2.85 -3.54
CA GLU A 30 -5.31 -3.74 -4.69
C GLU A 30 -5.05 -3.00 -6.00
N SER A 31 -4.47 -3.71 -6.96
CA SER A 31 -4.24 -3.16 -8.30
C SER A 31 -5.46 -3.43 -9.18
N ILE A 32 -5.78 -2.49 -10.07
CA ILE A 32 -6.91 -2.66 -10.99
C ILE A 32 -6.72 -3.92 -11.84
N HIS A 33 -5.50 -4.22 -12.26
CA HIS A 33 -5.21 -5.43 -13.02
C HIS A 33 -5.49 -6.71 -12.23
N ALA A 34 -5.19 -6.73 -10.92
CA ALA A 34 -5.47 -7.91 -10.08
C ALA A 34 -6.98 -8.13 -9.89
N LEU A 35 -7.77 -7.04 -9.81
CA LEU A 35 -9.21 -7.11 -9.60
C LEU A 35 -10.01 -7.39 -10.88
N TYR A 36 -9.64 -6.76 -12.00
CA TYR A 36 -10.44 -6.73 -13.24
C TYR A 36 -9.74 -7.40 -14.44
N GLY A 37 -8.50 -7.85 -14.28
CA GLY A 37 -7.74 -8.55 -15.32
C GLY A 37 -7.22 -7.63 -16.44
N TYR A 38 -6.91 -8.22 -17.60
CA TYR A 38 -6.35 -7.46 -18.74
C TYR A 38 -7.40 -6.70 -19.54
N ARG A 39 -8.67 -7.13 -19.51
CA ARG A 39 -9.72 -6.58 -20.38
C ARG A 39 -10.02 -5.12 -20.09
N VAL A 40 -10.02 -4.74 -18.80
CA VAL A 40 -10.22 -3.35 -18.37
C VAL A 40 -9.22 -2.37 -18.99
N ILE A 41 -7.97 -2.80 -19.22
CA ILE A 41 -6.92 -1.98 -19.84
C ILE A 41 -7.28 -1.69 -21.29
N TYR A 42 -7.77 -2.71 -22.01
CA TYR A 42 -8.22 -2.57 -23.40
C TYR A 42 -9.48 -1.70 -23.50
N ASP A 43 -10.48 -1.97 -22.66
CA ASP A 43 -11.76 -1.24 -22.66
C ASP A 43 -11.55 0.25 -22.32
N ALA A 44 -10.57 0.57 -21.48
CA ALA A 44 -10.22 1.95 -21.15
C ALA A 44 -9.63 2.73 -22.34
N GLY A 45 -9.09 2.04 -23.34
CA GLY A 45 -8.38 2.68 -24.46
C GLY A 45 -7.09 3.39 -24.05
N LEU A 46 -6.52 3.01 -22.90
CA LEU A 46 -5.30 3.60 -22.32
C LEU A 46 -4.12 2.63 -22.44
N GLY A 47 -2.90 3.15 -22.35
CA GLY A 47 -1.68 2.36 -22.46
C GLY A 47 -1.45 1.43 -21.25
N ARG A 48 -0.73 0.31 -21.44
CA ARG A 48 -0.32 -0.58 -20.33
C ARG A 48 0.58 0.09 -19.30
N LEU A 49 1.28 1.16 -19.70
CA LEU A 49 2.12 1.97 -18.82
C LEU A 49 1.40 3.22 -18.33
N ALA A 50 0.08 3.29 -18.48
CA ALA A 50 -0.70 4.44 -18.04
C ALA A 50 -0.49 4.70 -16.55
N LEU A 51 -0.41 5.98 -16.22
CA LEU A 51 -0.28 6.47 -14.86
C LEU A 51 -1.65 6.92 -14.33
N VAL A 52 -1.79 7.01 -13.01
CA VAL A 52 -3.03 7.45 -12.35
C VAL A 52 -3.50 8.81 -12.88
N LYS A 53 -2.58 9.72 -13.21
CA LYS A 53 -2.91 11.03 -13.80
C LYS A 53 -3.73 10.98 -15.08
N GLU A 54 -3.70 9.88 -15.85
CA GLU A 54 -4.45 9.77 -17.11
C GLU A 54 -5.97 9.71 -16.88
N VAL A 55 -6.40 9.31 -15.69
CA VAL A 55 -7.81 9.30 -15.28
C VAL A 55 -8.13 10.39 -14.26
N LEU A 56 -7.25 11.39 -14.11
CA LEU A 56 -7.46 12.55 -13.26
C LEU A 56 -7.67 13.81 -14.12
N ARG A 57 -8.77 14.53 -13.87
CA ARG A 57 -9.01 15.86 -14.44
C ARG A 57 -9.45 16.80 -13.32
N GLU A 58 -8.74 17.92 -13.17
CA GLU A 58 -9.05 18.95 -12.17
C GLU A 58 -9.26 18.40 -10.75
N GLY A 59 -8.42 17.43 -10.35
CA GLY A 59 -8.50 16.80 -9.03
C GLY A 59 -9.68 15.84 -8.85
N LYS A 60 -10.29 15.38 -9.94
CA LYS A 60 -11.39 14.40 -9.93
C LYS A 60 -11.09 13.20 -10.80
N TRP A 61 -11.63 12.05 -10.40
CA TRP A 61 -11.60 10.82 -11.20
C TRP A 61 -12.49 10.96 -12.43
N CYS A 62 -11.93 10.69 -13.60
CA CYS A 62 -12.58 10.79 -14.90
C CYS A 62 -12.24 9.56 -15.75
N TRP A 63 -12.90 8.45 -15.45
CA TRP A 63 -12.77 7.20 -16.20
C TRP A 63 -13.62 7.21 -17.48
N PRO A 64 -13.14 6.57 -18.56
CA PRO A 64 -13.94 6.39 -19.76
C PRO A 64 -15.11 5.42 -19.49
N PRO A 65 -16.37 5.78 -19.78
CA PRO A 65 -17.54 4.97 -19.48
C PRO A 65 -17.80 3.89 -20.55
N ASN A 66 -16.73 3.24 -21.02
CA ASN A 66 -16.78 2.33 -22.18
C ASN A 66 -17.22 0.90 -21.82
N SER A 67 -17.13 0.53 -20.54
CA SER A 67 -17.52 -0.80 -20.06
C SER A 67 -18.10 -0.74 -18.65
N ARG A 68 -18.82 -1.81 -18.27
CA ARG A 68 -19.40 -1.94 -16.92
C ARG A 68 -18.32 -1.86 -15.84
N ASP A 69 -17.18 -2.50 -16.06
CA ASP A 69 -16.07 -2.52 -15.09
C ASP A 69 -15.51 -1.10 -14.87
N LEU A 70 -15.39 -0.30 -15.93
CA LEU A 70 -14.90 1.08 -15.81
C LEU A 70 -15.88 2.00 -15.07
N ILE A 71 -17.18 1.79 -15.28
CA ILE A 71 -18.23 2.51 -14.53
C ILE A 71 -18.20 2.13 -13.05
N GLU A 72 -18.00 0.84 -12.74
CA GLU A 72 -17.85 0.38 -11.36
C GLU A 72 -16.58 0.96 -10.72
N ILE A 73 -15.44 0.96 -11.43
CA ILE A 73 -14.19 1.57 -10.97
C ILE A 73 -14.43 3.05 -10.67
N GLN A 74 -15.05 3.80 -11.58
CA GLN A 74 -15.39 5.21 -11.36
C GLN A 74 -16.17 5.42 -10.06
N GLN A 75 -17.12 4.56 -9.74
CA GLN A 75 -17.91 4.65 -8.50
C GLN A 75 -17.08 4.31 -7.28
N ARG A 76 -16.26 3.26 -7.36
CA ARG A 76 -15.46 2.77 -6.24
C ARG A 76 -14.34 3.73 -5.84
N VAL A 77 -13.74 4.48 -6.76
CA VAL A 77 -12.60 5.36 -6.44
C VAL A 77 -13.01 6.70 -5.80
N GLN A 78 -14.30 6.99 -5.67
CA GLN A 78 -14.77 8.30 -5.21
C GLN A 78 -14.38 8.62 -3.75
N ASP A 79 -14.16 7.61 -2.93
CA ASP A 79 -13.72 7.76 -1.53
C ASP A 79 -12.20 7.94 -1.39
N ILE A 80 -11.44 7.72 -2.47
CA ILE A 80 -9.98 7.87 -2.46
C ILE A 80 -9.63 9.36 -2.59
N PRO A 81 -9.03 9.98 -1.56
CA PRO A 81 -8.68 11.39 -1.60
C PRO A 81 -7.54 11.62 -2.61
N ILE A 82 -7.66 12.71 -3.39
CA ILE A 82 -6.64 13.15 -4.34
C ILE A 82 -5.97 14.40 -3.76
N SER A 83 -4.64 14.39 -3.69
CA SER A 83 -3.83 15.55 -3.29
C SER A 83 -3.15 16.20 -4.51
N LEU A 84 -2.75 17.47 -4.39
CA LEU A 84 -1.90 18.14 -5.39
C LEU A 84 -0.41 17.78 -5.24
N SER A 85 -0.03 17.19 -4.11
CA SER A 85 1.34 16.70 -3.88
C SER A 85 1.67 15.48 -4.75
N PRO A 86 2.95 15.13 -4.94
CA PRO A 86 3.31 13.88 -5.60
C PRO A 86 2.76 12.64 -4.88
N ASP A 87 2.51 11.58 -5.65
CA ASP A 87 2.14 10.26 -5.13
C ASP A 87 3.16 9.78 -4.08
N SER A 88 2.64 9.18 -3.00
CA SER A 88 3.43 8.80 -1.82
C SER A 88 2.98 7.47 -1.23
N ILE A 89 3.94 6.73 -0.67
CA ILE A 89 3.69 5.45 0.02
C ILE A 89 3.93 5.66 1.52
N PHE A 90 2.97 5.23 2.32
CA PHE A 90 2.94 5.34 3.78
C PHE A 90 2.92 3.96 4.45
N TRP A 91 3.14 3.94 5.75
CA TRP A 91 3.09 2.74 6.59
C TRP A 91 1.88 2.76 7.51
N GLU A 92 1.05 1.70 7.46
CA GLU A 92 -0.20 1.46 8.21
C GLU A 92 -1.34 2.45 7.96
N THR A 93 -1.06 3.76 7.98
CA THR A 93 -2.05 4.81 7.77
C THR A 93 -1.48 5.93 6.89
N LEU A 94 -2.36 6.64 6.18
CA LEU A 94 -1.97 7.82 5.40
C LEU A 94 -1.23 8.85 6.27
N GLY A 95 -0.16 9.42 5.75
CA GLY A 95 0.67 10.41 6.45
C GLY A 95 1.79 9.81 7.32
N ASN A 96 1.71 8.54 7.72
CA ASN A 96 2.74 7.91 8.55
C ASN A 96 3.93 7.45 7.70
N SER A 97 5.11 7.99 7.99
CA SER A 97 6.34 7.59 7.32
C SER A 97 6.81 6.22 7.79
N PHE A 98 7.53 5.52 6.92
CA PHE A 98 8.14 4.25 7.27
C PHE A 98 9.26 4.43 8.31
N SER A 99 9.32 3.55 9.31
CA SER A 99 10.52 3.35 10.11
C SER A 99 10.70 1.86 10.45
N THR A 100 11.94 1.39 10.54
CA THR A 100 12.24 0.00 10.90
C THR A 100 11.62 -0.39 12.23
N LYS A 101 11.56 0.55 13.19
CA LYS A 101 10.92 0.33 14.50
C LYS A 101 9.42 0.08 14.36
N MET A 102 8.68 0.92 13.62
CA MET A 102 7.24 0.72 13.42
C MET A 102 6.96 -0.54 12.61
N ALA A 103 7.71 -0.76 11.53
CA ALA A 103 7.54 -1.95 10.71
C ALA A 103 7.78 -3.24 11.50
N TRP A 104 8.83 -3.27 12.34
CA TRP A 104 9.06 -4.40 13.23
C TRP A 104 7.91 -4.60 14.22
N GLN A 105 7.38 -3.52 14.79
CA GLN A 105 6.29 -3.60 15.76
C GLN A 105 4.96 -4.04 15.13
N GLY A 106 4.66 -3.60 13.90
CA GLY A 106 3.45 -3.97 13.17
C GLY A 106 3.47 -5.39 12.61
N ILE A 107 4.63 -5.86 12.14
CA ILE A 107 4.76 -7.20 11.54
C ILE A 107 4.92 -8.30 12.59
N ARG A 108 5.60 -8.03 13.71
CA ARG A 108 5.96 -9.09 14.66
C ARG A 108 4.72 -9.61 15.40
N SER A 109 4.61 -10.93 15.49
CA SER A 109 3.72 -11.57 16.47
C SER A 109 4.28 -11.32 17.87
N ARG A 110 3.53 -10.62 18.71
CA ARG A 110 3.90 -10.45 20.13
C ARG A 110 3.57 -11.73 20.88
N SER A 111 4.59 -12.34 21.47
CA SER A 111 4.39 -13.39 22.48
C SER A 111 4.13 -12.74 23.83
N SER A 112 3.41 -13.45 24.71
CA SER A 112 3.29 -13.04 26.11
C SER A 112 4.67 -12.95 26.76
N GLU A 113 4.85 -11.96 27.61
CA GLU A 113 6.07 -11.84 28.40
C GLU A 113 6.20 -13.06 29.33
N VAL A 114 7.29 -13.81 29.16
CA VAL A 114 7.58 -15.01 29.97
C VAL A 114 8.31 -14.60 31.24
N ILE A 115 8.01 -15.21 32.39
CA ILE A 115 8.55 -14.81 33.70
C ILE A 115 10.10 -14.75 33.69
N TRP A 116 10.74 -15.65 32.96
CA TRP A 116 12.20 -15.73 32.89
C TRP A 116 12.85 -14.73 31.92
N HIS A 117 12.09 -13.88 31.22
CA HIS A 117 12.67 -12.96 30.23
C HIS A 117 13.74 -12.04 30.83
N ASN A 118 13.54 -11.56 32.07
CA ASN A 118 14.51 -10.70 32.78
C ASN A 118 15.80 -11.43 33.18
N LEU A 119 15.77 -12.76 33.28
CA LEU A 119 16.98 -13.55 33.55
C LEU A 119 17.87 -13.65 32.30
N VAL A 120 17.26 -13.63 31.11
CA VAL A 120 17.96 -13.80 29.83
C VAL A 120 18.30 -12.45 29.17
N TRP A 121 17.41 -11.47 29.28
CA TRP A 121 17.47 -10.18 28.57
C TRP A 121 17.66 -8.99 29.53
N HIS A 122 18.71 -9.02 30.36
CA HIS A 122 19.08 -7.91 31.27
C HIS A 122 20.24 -7.05 30.72
N PRO A 123 20.43 -5.80 31.20
CA PRO A 123 21.47 -4.88 30.68
C PRO A 123 22.91 -5.42 30.81
N SER A 124 23.20 -6.17 31.88
CA SER A 124 24.54 -6.73 32.15
C SER A 124 24.82 -8.05 31.40
N ARG A 125 23.97 -8.45 30.44
CA ARG A 125 24.14 -9.72 29.71
C ARG A 125 25.36 -9.66 28.79
N ILE A 126 26.07 -10.78 28.65
CA ILE A 126 27.17 -10.90 27.69
C ILE A 126 26.61 -11.56 26.42
N PRO A 127 26.51 -10.86 25.28
CA PRO A 127 25.90 -11.41 24.06
C PRO A 127 26.58 -12.69 23.54
N LYS A 128 27.86 -12.91 23.86
CA LYS A 128 28.61 -14.13 23.50
C LYS A 128 28.23 -15.36 24.32
N HIS A 129 27.54 -15.17 25.46
CA HIS A 129 27.13 -16.24 26.37
C HIS A 129 25.60 -16.31 26.54
N SER A 130 24.83 -15.59 25.72
CA SER A 130 23.37 -15.73 25.73
C SER A 130 22.98 -17.02 25.02
N PHE A 131 22.24 -17.89 25.73
CA PHE A 131 21.63 -19.07 25.14
C PHE A 131 20.64 -18.65 24.06
N CYS A 132 20.76 -19.24 22.86
CA CYS A 132 19.67 -19.24 21.88
C CYS A 132 18.73 -20.38 22.26
N LEU A 133 17.53 -20.04 22.71
CA LEU A 133 16.40 -20.96 22.88
C LEU A 133 15.53 -20.94 21.60
#